data_AF-A0A847S1G3-F1
#
_entry.id   AF-A0A847S1G3-F1
#
_cell.length_a   1.000
_cell.length_b   1.000
_cell.length_c   1.000
_cell.angle_alpha   90.00
_cell.angle_beta   90.00
_cell.angle_gamma   90.00
#
_symmetry.space_group_name_H-M   'P 1'
#
loop_
_entity.id
_entity.type
_entity.pdbx_description
1 polymer ?
#
loop_
_entity_poly.entity_id
_entity_poly.type
_entity_poly.pdbx_seq_one_letter_code
_entity_poly.pdbx_strand_id
1 'polypeptide(L)'
;NGACTVTDNVTVKVRSMPTADAGKPEIKQCDTKDFTVTGNQPAADQKGVWTFVGADLGAQITNPDNYTTTVTGVPAGKSVTLQWTVTNTFKSSCTASDQIILTNTEAL
;
A
#
# COMPACT_ATOMS: atom_id res chain seq x y z
N ASN A 1 30.85 50.21 -19.71
CA ASN A 1 29.52 50.15 -19.07
C ASN A 1 28.60 49.23 -19.87
N GLY A 2 28.70 47.92 -19.63
CA GLY A 2 27.80 46.93 -20.19
C GLY A 2 27.13 46.18 -19.05
N ALA A 3 25.81 46.26 -18.95
CA ALA A 3 25.05 45.54 -17.94
C ALA A 3 24.97 44.05 -18.36
N CYS A 4 25.59 43.17 -17.57
CA CYS A 4 25.36 41.74 -17.66
C CYS A 4 24.19 41.39 -16.75
N THR A 5 23.07 41.02 -17.35
CA THR A 5 21.95 40.38 -16.65
C THR A 5 22.03 38.89 -16.93
N VAL A 6 22.31 38.09 -15.89
CA VAL A 6 22.24 36.64 -15.95
C VAL A 6 20.89 36.23 -15.35
N THR A 7 20.05 35.59 -16.15
CA THR A 7 18.79 35.00 -15.71
C THR A 7 18.89 33.49 -15.82
N ASP A 8 18.56 32.81 -14.73
CA ASP A 8 18.36 31.36 -14.69
C ASP A 8 16.87 31.09 -14.46
N ASN A 9 16.30 30.14 -15.19
CA ASN A 9 14.91 29.74 -15.07
C ASN A 9 14.85 28.31 -14.55
N VAL A 10 14.43 28.15 -13.29
CA VAL A 10 14.19 26.83 -12.69
C VAL A 10 12.73 26.44 -12.89
N THR A 11 12.49 25.32 -13.58
CA THR A 11 11.14 24.75 -13.71
C THR A 11 10.78 23.98 -12.43
N VAL A 12 9.87 24.52 -11.63
CA VAL A 12 9.31 23.83 -10.46
C VAL A 12 8.07 23.05 -10.89
N LYS A 13 8.13 21.71 -10.85
CA LYS A 13 6.97 20.84 -11.15
C LYS A 13 6.35 20.34 -9.85
N VAL A 14 5.19 20.89 -9.48
CA VAL A 14 4.38 20.40 -8.35
C VAL A 14 3.57 19.19 -8.82
N ARG A 15 3.60 18.09 -8.06
CA ARG A 15 2.87 16.85 -8.34
C ARG A 15 1.83 16.57 -7.27
N SER A 16 0.83 15.76 -7.59
CA SER A 16 -0.18 15.33 -6.63
C SER A 16 0.46 14.46 -5.52
N MET A 17 -0.03 14.66 -4.31
CA MET A 17 0.25 13.75 -3.20
C MET A 17 -0.37 12.38 -3.51
N PRO A 18 0.31 11.28 -3.16
CA PRO A 18 -0.31 9.96 -3.21
C PRO A 18 -1.53 9.89 -2.30
N THR A 19 -2.48 9.05 -2.69
CA THR A 19 -3.59 8.61 -1.83
C THR A 19 -3.46 7.11 -1.67
N ALA A 20 -3.58 6.63 -0.44
CA ALA A 20 -3.65 5.21 -0.12
C ALA A 20 -4.99 4.92 0.56
N ASP A 21 -5.66 3.90 0.06
CA ASP A 21 -6.90 3.36 0.60
C ASP A 21 -6.80 1.84 0.47
N ALA A 22 -6.79 1.15 1.61
CA ALA A 22 -6.67 -0.30 1.70
C ALA A 22 -8.02 -1.01 1.51
N GLY A 23 -9.09 -0.26 1.24
CA GLY A 23 -10.44 -0.73 1.04
C GLY A 23 -11.19 -0.83 2.37
N LYS A 24 -11.55 -2.05 2.77
CA LYS A 24 -12.23 -2.27 4.06
C LYS A 24 -11.21 -2.18 5.20
N PRO A 25 -11.60 -1.67 6.38
CA PRO A 25 -10.70 -1.66 7.54
C PRO A 25 -10.44 -3.07 8.10
N GLU A 26 -11.38 -4.02 7.91
CA GLU A 26 -11.22 -5.42 8.33
C GLU A 26 -11.92 -6.37 7.34
N ILE A 27 -11.32 -7.55 7.12
CA ILE A 27 -11.95 -8.71 6.50
C ILE A 27 -11.90 -9.87 7.50
N LYS A 28 -13.07 -10.43 7.81
CA LYS A 28 -13.21 -11.52 8.76
C LYS A 28 -13.80 -12.75 8.08
N GLN A 29 -13.14 -13.88 8.23
CA GLN A 29 -13.54 -15.17 7.65
C GLN A 29 -13.44 -16.26 8.73
N CYS A 30 -14.18 -17.35 8.55
CA CYS A 30 -14.19 -18.49 9.46
C CYS A 30 -13.48 -19.67 8.80
N ASP A 31 -12.45 -20.20 9.49
CA ASP A 31 -11.64 -21.36 9.08
C ASP A 31 -11.20 -21.32 7.60
N THR A 32 -10.92 -20.12 7.09
CA THR A 32 -10.51 -19.89 5.70
C THR A 32 -9.20 -19.13 5.71
N LYS A 33 -8.13 -19.80 5.32
CA LYS A 33 -6.75 -19.28 5.36
C LYS A 33 -6.41 -18.26 4.27
N ASP A 34 -7.24 -18.18 3.22
CA ASP A 34 -6.99 -17.35 2.06
C ASP A 34 -7.95 -16.15 2.05
N PHE A 35 -7.39 -14.96 1.90
CA PHE A 35 -8.07 -13.67 1.89
C PHE A 35 -7.74 -12.93 0.59
N THR A 36 -8.70 -12.15 0.10
CA THR A 36 -8.45 -11.21 -1.01
C THR A 36 -8.51 -9.79 -0.46
N VAL A 37 -7.47 -9.00 -0.74
CA VAL A 37 -7.42 -7.58 -0.39
C VAL A 37 -7.38 -6.74 -1.66
N THR A 38 -8.05 -5.58 -1.62
CA THR A 38 -8.16 -4.66 -2.76
C THR A 38 -7.96 -3.24 -2.25
N GLY A 39 -6.82 -2.66 -2.59
CA GLY A 39 -6.51 -1.26 -2.35
C GLY A 39 -6.85 -0.41 -3.57
N ASN A 40 -6.71 0.91 -3.44
CA ASN A 40 -6.89 1.81 -4.58
C ASN A 40 -5.81 1.62 -5.65
N GLN A 41 -6.21 1.70 -6.91
CA GLN A 41 -5.26 1.70 -8.02
C GLN A 41 -4.38 2.97 -7.95
N PRO A 42 -3.04 2.84 -7.94
CA PRO A 42 -2.15 3.99 -7.98
C PRO A 42 -2.29 4.78 -9.29
N ALA A 43 -2.07 6.09 -9.24
CA ALA A 43 -1.95 6.91 -10.44
C ALA A 43 -0.72 6.51 -11.28
N ALA A 44 -0.67 6.93 -12.55
CA ALA A 44 0.39 6.52 -13.49
C ALA A 44 1.81 6.88 -13.04
N ASP A 45 2.00 7.91 -12.21
CA ASP A 45 3.30 8.30 -11.66
C ASP A 45 3.55 7.79 -10.22
N GLN A 46 2.75 6.82 -9.76
CA GLN A 46 2.79 6.27 -8.42
C GLN A 46 2.91 4.74 -8.46
N LYS A 47 3.48 4.16 -7.40
CA LYS A 47 3.53 2.71 -7.19
C LYS A 47 2.93 2.37 -5.84
N GLY A 48 2.11 1.32 -5.80
CA GLY A 48 1.55 0.76 -4.57
C GLY A 48 2.24 -0.55 -4.21
N VAL A 49 2.43 -0.79 -2.91
CA VAL A 49 3.00 -2.04 -2.37
C VAL A 49 2.27 -2.44 -1.10
N TRP A 50 1.86 -3.70 -1.01
CA TRP A 50 1.35 -4.34 0.19
C TRP A 50 2.50 -4.90 1.04
N THR A 51 2.43 -4.67 2.35
CA THR A 51 3.39 -5.18 3.34
C THR A 51 2.67 -5.64 4.60
N PHE A 52 3.26 -6.56 5.35
CA PHE A 52 2.76 -6.91 6.68
C PHE A 52 3.19 -5.86 7.72
N VAL A 53 2.27 -5.53 8.62
CA VAL A 53 2.56 -4.72 9.80
C VAL A 53 2.64 -5.66 11.00
N GLY A 54 3.86 -5.86 11.50
CA GLY A 54 4.13 -6.82 12.56
C GLY A 54 4.39 -8.23 12.02
N ALA A 55 3.95 -9.25 12.77
CA ALA A 55 4.18 -10.65 12.41
C ALA A 55 3.22 -11.10 11.29
N ASP A 56 3.76 -11.79 10.28
CA ASP A 56 2.98 -12.41 9.21
C ASP A 56 2.33 -13.74 9.65
N LEU A 57 2.80 -14.33 10.75
CA LEU A 57 2.33 -15.62 11.28
C LEU A 57 2.38 -16.77 10.26
N GLY A 58 3.30 -16.68 9.29
CA GLY A 58 3.41 -17.63 8.17
C GLY A 58 2.49 -17.33 6.99
N ALA A 59 1.69 -16.26 7.04
CA ALA A 59 0.90 -15.80 5.91
C ALA A 59 1.79 -15.19 4.82
N GLN A 60 1.34 -15.24 3.56
CA GLN A 60 2.10 -14.75 2.40
C GLN A 60 1.22 -13.89 1.49
N ILE A 61 1.80 -12.82 0.94
CA ILE A 61 1.14 -11.97 -0.07
C ILE A 61 1.57 -12.47 -1.44
N THR A 62 0.63 -12.92 -2.27
CA THR A 62 0.96 -13.57 -3.56
C THR A 62 1.54 -12.61 -4.59
N ASN A 63 1.06 -11.37 -4.60
CA ASN A 63 1.61 -10.30 -5.43
C ASN A 63 1.51 -8.95 -4.70
N PRO A 64 2.56 -8.52 -3.98
CA PRO A 64 2.50 -7.30 -3.17
C PRO A 64 2.41 -6.02 -4.00
N ASP A 65 2.83 -6.04 -5.27
CA ASP A 65 2.80 -4.86 -6.15
C ASP A 65 1.43 -4.67 -6.84
N ASN A 66 0.54 -5.67 -6.77
CA ASN A 66 -0.80 -5.56 -7.34
C ASN A 66 -1.76 -4.96 -6.30
N TYR A 67 -2.51 -3.94 -6.69
CA TYR A 67 -3.53 -3.30 -5.83
C TYR A 67 -4.61 -4.29 -5.40
N THR A 68 -4.90 -5.32 -6.22
CA THR A 68 -5.71 -6.48 -5.82
C THR A 68 -4.84 -7.71 -5.73
N THR A 69 -4.76 -8.31 -4.54
CA THR A 69 -3.88 -9.45 -4.28
C THR A 69 -4.50 -10.41 -3.28
N THR A 70 -3.95 -11.62 -3.18
CA THR A 70 -4.40 -12.61 -2.19
C THR A 70 -3.36 -12.76 -1.10
N VAL A 71 -3.84 -12.92 0.13
CA VAL A 71 -3.05 -13.24 1.31
C VAL A 71 -3.41 -14.67 1.71
N THR A 72 -2.43 -15.56 1.66
CA THR A 72 -2.63 -16.99 1.91
C THR A 72 -1.99 -17.38 3.24
N GLY A 73 -2.51 -18.45 3.85
CA GLY A 73 -1.88 -19.03 5.05
C GLY A 73 -2.11 -18.27 6.35
N VAL A 74 -3.15 -17.44 6.44
CA VAL A 74 -3.53 -16.80 7.72
C VAL A 74 -4.06 -17.89 8.67
N PRO A 75 -3.39 -18.19 9.81
CA PRO A 75 -3.80 -19.29 10.67
C PRO A 75 -5.18 -19.06 11.30
N ALA A 76 -5.95 -20.13 11.52
CA ALA A 76 -7.21 -20.05 12.26
C ALA A 76 -6.96 -19.54 13.69
N GLY A 77 -7.88 -18.73 14.21
CA GLY A 77 -7.79 -18.08 15.51
C GLY A 77 -6.82 -16.91 15.57
N LYS A 78 -6.26 -16.48 14.43
CA LYS A 78 -5.28 -15.40 14.34
C LYS A 78 -5.74 -14.28 13.43
N SER A 79 -5.07 -13.14 13.60
CA SER A 79 -5.22 -11.98 12.74
C SER A 79 -3.86 -11.50 12.25
N VAL A 80 -3.80 -11.03 11.01
CA VAL A 80 -2.64 -10.35 10.43
C VAL A 80 -3.04 -8.95 9.98
N THR A 81 -2.13 -7.99 10.04
CA THR A 81 -2.37 -6.62 9.55
C THR A 81 -1.54 -6.39 8.30
N LEU A 82 -2.17 -5.85 7.26
CA LEU A 82 -1.49 -5.39 6.06
C LEU A 82 -1.54 -3.88 5.94
N GLN A 83 -0.52 -3.32 5.31
CA GLN A 83 -0.43 -1.92 4.94
C GLN A 83 -0.26 -1.79 3.43
N TRP A 84 -1.16 -1.03 2.81
CA TRP A 84 -1.04 -0.55 1.44
C TRP A 84 -0.25 0.76 1.46
N THR A 85 0.91 0.80 0.81
CA THR A 85 1.73 2.01 0.73
C THR A 85 1.82 2.48 -0.71
N VAL A 86 1.34 3.69 -1.00
CA VAL A 86 1.42 4.33 -2.31
C VAL A 86 2.48 5.41 -2.29
N THR A 87 3.46 5.30 -3.19
CA THR A 87 4.64 6.18 -3.27
C THR A 87 4.71 6.88 -4.62
N ASN A 88 5.03 8.16 -4.64
CA ASN A 88 5.32 8.87 -5.88
C ASN A 88 6.68 8.44 -6.45
N THR A 89 6.72 8.03 -7.72
CA THR A 89 7.94 7.50 -8.37
C THR A 89 9.03 8.55 -8.54
N PHE A 90 8.70 9.84 -8.53
CA PHE A 90 9.66 10.94 -8.67
C PHE A 90 10.27 11.39 -7.34
N LYS A 91 9.62 11.09 -6.21
CA LYS A 91 10.11 11.45 -4.87
C LYS A 91 9.63 10.43 -3.85
N SER A 92 10.54 9.56 -3.44
CA SER A 92 10.26 8.45 -2.51
C SER A 92 9.78 8.88 -1.12
N SER A 93 10.04 10.13 -0.71
CA SER A 93 9.53 10.66 0.56
C SER A 93 8.06 11.09 0.49
N CYS A 94 7.48 11.15 -0.71
CA CYS A 94 6.06 11.44 -0.91
C CYS A 94 5.32 10.11 -0.93
N THR A 95 4.83 9.70 0.25
CA THR A 95 4.10 8.45 0.46
C THR A 95 2.78 8.72 1.16
N ALA A 96 1.82 7.84 0.91
CA ALA A 96 0.62 7.67 1.72
C ALA A 96 0.49 6.19 2.04
N SER A 97 -0.14 5.87 3.17
CA SER A 97 -0.37 4.48 3.58
C SER A 97 -1.71 4.33 4.27
N ASP A 98 -2.31 3.17 4.09
CA ASP A 98 -3.54 2.77 4.80
C ASP A 98 -3.47 1.28 5.18
N GLN A 99 -4.22 0.88 6.19
CA GLN A 99 -4.11 -0.45 6.80
C GLN A 99 -5.43 -1.23 6.75
N ILE A 100 -5.31 -2.56 6.69
CA ILE A 100 -6.41 -3.52 6.76
C ILE A 100 -6.04 -4.69 7.67
N ILE A 101 -7.00 -5.13 8.48
CA ILE A 101 -6.86 -6.30 9.35
C ILE A 101 -7.55 -7.50 8.71
N LEU A 102 -6.87 -8.64 8.66
CA LEU A 102 -7.44 -9.92 8.25
C LEU A 102 -7.59 -10.80 9.47
N THR A 103 -8.81 -11.23 9.76
CA THR A 103 -9.13 -12.04 10.93
C THR A 103 -9.67 -13.39 10.47
N ASN A 104 -8.95 -14.47 10.77
CA ASN A 104 -9.42 -15.84 10.56
C ASN A 104 -9.89 -16.41 11.90
N THR A 105 -11.20 -16.56 12.09
CA THR A 105 -11.76 -17.14 13.32
C THR A 105 -11.71 -18.67 13.26
N GLU A 106 -11.50 -19.32 14.41
CA GLU A 106 -11.62 -20.78 14.51
C GLU A 106 -13.07 -21.23 14.30
N ALA A 107 -13.24 -22.42 13.73
CA ALA A 107 -14.52 -23.10 13.73
C ALA A 107 -14.89 -23.52 15.16
N LEU A 108 -16.17 -23.36 15.52
CA LEU A 108 -16.73 -23.79 16.82
C LEU A 108 -16.79 -25.30 16.95
#